data_AF-A0A7J7H8T4-F1
#
_entry.id   AF-A0A7J7H8T4-F1
#
_cell.length_a   1.000
_cell.length_b   1.000
_cell.length_c   1.000
_cell.angle_alpha   90.00
_cell.angle_beta   90.00
_cell.angle_gamma   90.00
#
_symmetry.space_group_name_H-M   'P 1'
#
loop_
_entity.id
_entity.type
_entity.pdbx_description
1 polymer ?
#
loop_
_entity_poly.entity_id
_entity_poly.type
_entity_poly.pdbx_seq_one_letter_code
_entity_poly.pdbx_strand_id
1 'polypeptide(L)'
;MLLDWDRLEDAMELLFHQEKVNPHSHQLNLCDFGSAKMLVPGEPNISYICSRYYRALELIFRATEYTTAIDMWSAGCVLAELLLGQPLFPGESGVDQLVEIIKILGTPTREEIRCINPNYSEFKFPQIKAHPWHKVFNKRMPAEAVDLVSMLLQYSPNLRCTALEACAHPFFDDLREPTTSLPNGRPLPPLFNFTPQCEST
;
A
#
# COMPACT_ATOMS: atom_id res chain seq x y z
N MET A 1 3.90 20.09 -9.20
CA MET A 1 3.61 20.11 -7.75
C MET A 1 4.86 19.56 -7.08
N LEU A 2 5.72 20.44 -6.59
CA LEU A 2 7.02 20.07 -6.02
C LEU A 2 6.78 19.51 -4.62
N LEU A 3 6.97 18.20 -4.45
CA LEU A 3 7.04 17.58 -3.12
C LEU A 3 8.38 18.03 -2.50
N ASP A 4 8.28 18.57 -1.29
CA ASP A 4 9.39 19.09 -0.50
C ASP A 4 10.31 17.92 -0.09
N TRP A 5 11.51 17.85 -0.69
CA TRP A 5 12.45 16.74 -0.55
C TRP A 5 12.95 16.58 0.90
N ASP A 6 13.07 17.69 1.64
CA ASP A 6 13.56 17.66 3.02
C ASP A 6 12.53 17.04 3.99
N ARG A 7 11.23 17.11 3.66
CA ARG A 7 10.16 16.44 4.44
C ARG A 7 9.95 14.98 4.03
N LEU A 8 10.46 14.61 2.85
CA LEU A 8 10.54 13.23 2.38
C LEU A 8 11.65 12.47 3.13
N GLU A 9 12.80 13.08 3.41
CA GLU A 9 13.90 12.41 4.14
C GLU A 9 13.47 11.91 5.54
N ASP A 10 12.70 12.70 6.30
CA ASP A 10 12.23 12.31 7.64
C ASP A 10 11.13 11.24 7.62
N ALA A 11 10.24 11.24 6.61
CA ALA A 11 9.26 10.16 6.40
C ALA A 11 9.94 8.88 5.87
N MET A 12 11.03 9.04 5.11
CA MET A 12 11.83 7.95 4.58
C MET A 12 12.67 7.26 5.68
N GLU A 13 13.15 7.93 6.73
CA GLU A 13 13.91 7.24 7.79
C GLU A 13 13.16 6.08 8.47
N LEU A 14 11.82 6.12 8.53
CA LEU A 14 11.01 5.04 9.12
C LEU A 14 10.58 3.95 8.12
N LEU A 15 10.62 4.24 6.81
CA LEU A 15 10.33 3.28 5.72
C LEU A 15 11.60 2.48 5.30
N PHE A 16 12.80 3.06 5.47
CA PHE A 16 14.05 2.61 4.82
C PHE A 16 14.92 1.62 5.61
N HIS A 17 14.34 0.80 6.50
CA HIS A 17 15.00 -0.49 6.78
C HIS A 17 14.79 -1.49 5.63
N GLN A 18 13.71 -1.35 4.85
CA GLN A 18 13.31 -2.32 3.81
C GLN A 18 13.41 -1.79 2.36
N GLU A 19 13.76 -0.54 2.15
CA GLU A 19 13.97 0.02 0.81
C GLU A 19 15.27 0.84 0.77
N LYS A 20 15.87 1.01 -0.41
CA LYS A 20 17.03 1.89 -0.64
C LYS A 20 16.86 2.69 -1.93
N VAL A 21 16.89 4.01 -1.82
CA VAL A 21 16.82 4.93 -2.96
C VAL A 21 18.21 5.47 -3.24
N ASN A 22 18.64 5.40 -4.49
CA ASN A 22 19.81 6.13 -4.94
C ASN A 22 19.38 7.59 -5.26
N PRO A 23 19.86 8.61 -4.52
CA PRO A 23 19.41 10.00 -4.72
C PRO A 23 19.83 10.59 -6.07
N HIS A 24 20.80 9.99 -6.75
CA HIS A 24 21.31 10.48 -8.03
C HIS A 24 20.60 9.86 -9.24
N SER A 25 20.21 8.59 -9.15
CA SER A 25 19.53 7.86 -10.23
C SER A 25 18.04 7.64 -9.98
N HIS A 26 17.54 8.00 -8.78
CA HIS A 26 16.18 7.75 -8.32
C HIS A 26 15.78 6.26 -8.42
N GLN A 27 16.76 5.36 -8.40
CA GLN A 27 16.52 3.92 -8.39
C GLN A 27 16.12 3.48 -6.99
N LEU A 28 14.94 2.89 -6.87
CA LEU A 28 14.45 2.23 -5.66
C LEU A 28 14.79 0.73 -5.72
N ASN A 29 15.37 0.20 -4.65
CA ASN A 29 15.60 -1.22 -4.47
C ASN A 29 14.93 -1.70 -3.18
N LEU A 30 14.12 -2.76 -3.27
CA LEU A 30 13.59 -3.45 -2.10
C LEU A 30 14.72 -4.23 -1.40
N CYS A 31 14.70 -4.24 -0.07
CA CYS A 31 15.63 -4.96 0.79
C CYS A 31 14.94 -5.50 2.05
N ASP A 32 15.72 -6.12 2.94
CA ASP A 32 15.24 -6.72 4.19
C ASP A 32 14.16 -7.81 4.01
N PHE A 33 14.56 -8.90 3.36
CA PHE A 33 13.73 -10.10 3.19
C PHE A 33 13.69 -10.97 4.47
N GLY A 34 14.03 -10.44 5.65
CA GLY A 34 14.08 -11.22 6.90
C GLY A 34 12.73 -11.77 7.36
N SER A 35 11.63 -11.16 6.89
CA SER A 35 10.25 -11.63 7.12
C SER A 35 9.61 -12.26 5.88
N ALA A 36 10.32 -12.35 4.75
CA ALA A 36 9.77 -12.87 3.51
C ALA A 36 9.52 -14.39 3.62
N LYS A 37 8.40 -14.85 3.03
CA LYS A 37 8.02 -16.26 3.03
C LYS A 37 7.31 -16.62 1.73
N MET A 38 7.66 -17.78 1.17
CA MET A 38 6.86 -18.43 0.12
C MET A 38 5.54 -18.91 0.73
N LEU A 39 4.43 -18.33 0.30
CA LEU A 39 3.10 -18.73 0.75
C LEU A 39 2.64 -19.95 -0.04
N VAL A 40 2.24 -21.01 0.66
CA VAL A 40 1.70 -22.24 0.07
C VAL A 40 0.21 -22.32 0.42
N PRO A 41 -0.71 -22.41 -0.56
CA PRO A 41 -2.13 -22.53 -0.28
C PRO A 41 -2.45 -23.71 0.66
N GLY A 42 -3.25 -23.46 1.70
CA GLY A 42 -3.61 -24.43 2.72
C GLY A 42 -2.60 -24.57 3.87
N GLU A 43 -1.43 -23.93 3.80
CA GLU A 43 -0.49 -23.87 4.93
C GLU A 43 -0.73 -22.62 5.78
N PRO A 44 -0.90 -22.76 7.11
CA PRO A 44 -1.08 -21.62 7.99
C PRO A 44 0.22 -20.82 8.18
N ASN A 45 0.05 -19.50 8.31
CA ASN A 45 1.14 -18.53 8.48
C ASN A 45 0.94 -17.69 9.74
N ILE A 46 2.03 -17.15 10.27
CA ILE A 46 1.99 -16.24 11.42
C ILE A 46 1.36 -14.93 10.97
N SER A 47 0.32 -14.46 11.68
CA SER A 47 -0.41 -13.24 11.34
C SER A 47 0.17 -11.98 11.99
N TYR A 48 0.94 -12.12 13.07
CA TYR A 48 1.62 -11.00 13.74
C TYR A 48 2.95 -10.67 13.04
N ILE A 49 2.83 -10.23 11.79
CA ILE A 49 3.94 -9.80 10.93
C ILE A 49 3.66 -8.38 10.41
N CYS A 50 4.61 -7.81 9.66
CA CYS A 50 4.55 -6.45 9.12
C CYS A 50 4.61 -5.34 10.20
N SER A 51 5.18 -4.20 9.85
CA SER A 51 5.16 -3.00 10.67
C SER A 51 3.74 -2.46 10.80
N ARG A 52 3.37 -1.96 11.99
CA ARG A 52 1.97 -1.76 12.37
C ARG A 52 1.17 -0.85 11.44
N TYR A 53 1.72 0.29 11.03
CA TYR A 53 1.01 1.29 10.20
C TYR A 53 0.68 0.77 8.79
N TYR A 54 1.43 -0.23 8.33
CA TYR A 54 1.32 -0.82 6.99
C TYR A 54 0.61 -2.18 7.02
N ARG A 55 0.19 -2.66 8.20
CA ARG A 55 -0.37 -3.99 8.38
C ARG A 55 -1.78 -4.09 7.79
N ALA A 56 -1.97 -5.06 6.88
CA ALA A 56 -3.27 -5.38 6.28
C ALA A 56 -4.30 -5.87 7.30
N LEU A 57 -5.59 -5.70 7.01
CA LEU A 57 -6.67 -6.05 7.93
C LEU A 57 -6.73 -7.54 8.26
N GLU A 58 -6.52 -8.42 7.30
CA GLU A 58 -6.50 -9.86 7.50
C GLU A 58 -5.46 -10.27 8.55
N LEU A 59 -4.33 -9.56 8.63
CA LEU A 59 -3.31 -9.78 9.66
C LEU A 59 -3.78 -9.27 11.04
N ILE A 60 -4.47 -8.12 11.08
CA ILE A 60 -5.09 -7.57 12.31
C ILE A 60 -6.16 -8.53 12.84
N PHE A 61 -6.96 -9.11 11.94
CA PHE A 61 -8.00 -10.11 12.22
C PHE A 61 -7.44 -11.52 12.42
N ARG A 62 -6.11 -11.67 12.46
CA ARG A 62 -5.40 -12.92 12.72
C ARG A 62 -5.73 -14.05 11.73
N ALA A 63 -5.99 -13.72 10.47
CA ALA A 63 -6.03 -14.70 9.41
C ALA A 63 -4.66 -15.37 9.28
N THR A 64 -4.65 -16.69 9.19
CA THR A 64 -3.43 -17.50 8.98
C THR A 64 -3.25 -17.91 7.52
N GLU A 65 -4.31 -17.79 6.72
CA GLU A 65 -4.34 -18.08 5.29
C GLU A 65 -4.53 -16.78 4.51
N TYR A 66 -3.46 -15.99 4.44
CA TYR A 66 -3.39 -14.77 3.64
C TYR A 66 -2.54 -15.00 2.39
N THR A 67 -2.60 -14.07 1.44
CA THR A 67 -1.84 -14.10 0.18
C THR A 67 -0.86 -12.93 0.12
N THR A 68 -0.14 -12.81 -0.99
CA THR A 68 0.72 -11.65 -1.31
C THR A 68 -0.05 -10.33 -1.42
N ALA A 69 -1.40 -10.36 -1.39
CA ALA A 69 -2.23 -9.16 -1.35
C ALA A 69 -1.98 -8.29 -0.09
N ILE A 70 -1.37 -8.84 0.97
CA ILE A 70 -0.95 -8.05 2.14
C ILE A 70 0.14 -7.02 1.79
N ASP A 71 0.98 -7.34 0.80
CA ASP A 71 2.04 -6.44 0.33
C ASP A 71 1.44 -5.31 -0.49
N MET A 72 0.40 -5.60 -1.28
CA MET A 72 -0.34 -4.57 -2.03
C MET A 72 -1.06 -3.57 -1.12
N TRP A 73 -1.62 -4.04 0.00
CA TRP A 73 -2.15 -3.14 1.04
C TRP A 73 -1.04 -2.24 1.60
N SER A 74 0.11 -2.82 1.93
CA SER A 74 1.26 -2.10 2.48
C SER A 74 1.75 -1.03 1.50
N ALA A 75 1.86 -1.36 0.21
CA ALA A 75 2.19 -0.41 -0.85
C ALA A 75 1.17 0.73 -0.96
N GLY A 76 -0.12 0.44 -0.78
CA GLY A 76 -1.17 1.47 -0.70
C GLY A 76 -0.98 2.42 0.47
N CYS A 77 -0.61 1.91 1.64
CA CYS A 77 -0.27 2.74 2.80
C CYS A 77 0.95 3.63 2.53
N VAL A 78 2.02 3.08 1.93
CA VAL A 78 3.22 3.85 1.56
C VAL A 78 2.89 4.95 0.56
N LEU A 79 2.14 4.63 -0.50
CA LEU A 79 1.72 5.62 -1.49
C LEU A 79 0.89 6.74 -0.84
N ALA A 80 -0.08 6.39 0.00
CA ALA A 80 -0.89 7.38 0.71
C ALA A 80 -0.04 8.26 1.65
N GLU A 81 0.93 7.67 2.34
CA GLU A 81 1.85 8.39 3.22
C GLU A 81 2.74 9.37 2.45
N LEU A 82 3.28 8.97 1.29
CA LEU A 82 4.04 9.85 0.40
C LEU A 82 3.18 11.05 -0.09
N LEU A 83 1.89 10.82 -0.35
CA LEU A 83 0.96 11.87 -0.77
C LEU A 83 0.54 12.82 0.38
N LEU A 84 0.51 12.31 1.62
CA LEU A 84 0.09 13.07 2.81
C LEU A 84 1.26 13.72 3.57
N GLY A 85 2.47 13.18 3.44
CA GLY A 85 3.64 13.50 4.26
C GLY A 85 3.56 12.97 5.69
N GLN A 86 2.66 12.03 5.97
CA GLN A 86 2.50 11.36 7.27
C GLN A 86 1.74 10.03 7.10
N PRO A 87 1.89 9.06 8.04
CA PRO A 87 1.20 7.78 7.96
C PRO A 87 -0.33 7.93 7.87
N LEU A 88 -0.95 7.21 6.93
CA LEU A 88 -2.41 7.23 6.77
C LEU A 88 -3.14 6.58 7.96
N PHE A 89 -2.55 5.55 8.58
CA PHE A 89 -3.15 4.78 9.67
C PHE A 89 -2.19 4.68 10.88
N PRO A 90 -2.04 5.73 11.69
CA PRO A 90 -1.10 5.76 12.82
C PRO A 90 -1.68 5.14 14.10
N GLY A 91 -1.94 3.82 14.11
CA GLY A 91 -2.51 3.14 15.28
C GLY A 91 -1.50 2.79 16.38
N GLU A 92 -1.85 2.99 17.65
CA GLU A 92 -0.97 2.65 18.80
C GLU A 92 -1.04 1.18 19.25
N SER A 93 -2.08 0.46 18.82
CA SER A 93 -2.29 -0.97 19.06
C SER A 93 -2.95 -1.63 17.84
N GLY A 94 -3.13 -2.95 17.86
CA GLY A 94 -3.87 -3.64 16.79
C GLY A 94 -5.34 -3.19 16.68
N VAL A 95 -5.96 -2.82 17.81
CA VAL A 95 -7.33 -2.29 17.85
C VAL A 95 -7.35 -0.85 17.35
N ASP A 96 -6.40 -0.02 17.76
CA ASP A 96 -6.34 1.38 17.30
C ASP A 96 -6.03 1.45 15.80
N GLN A 97 -5.18 0.55 15.28
CA GLN A 97 -4.92 0.42 13.85
C GLN A 97 -6.23 0.17 13.07
N LEU A 98 -7.07 -0.73 13.57
CA LEU A 98 -8.37 -0.99 12.97
C LEU A 98 -9.30 0.23 13.04
N VAL A 99 -9.27 0.97 14.14
CA VAL A 99 -10.04 2.22 14.30
C VAL A 99 -9.60 3.26 13.28
N GLU A 100 -8.30 3.48 13.08
CA GLU A 100 -7.80 4.42 12.06
C GLU A 100 -8.23 4.03 10.64
N ILE A 101 -8.18 2.73 10.33
CA ILE A 101 -8.66 2.23 9.04
C ILE A 101 -10.16 2.49 8.85
N ILE A 102 -10.99 2.15 9.85
CA ILE A 102 -12.44 2.33 9.79
C ILE A 102 -12.83 3.82 9.70
N LYS A 103 -12.07 4.73 10.31
CA LYS A 103 -12.31 6.17 10.14
C LYS A 103 -12.26 6.57 8.67
N ILE A 104 -11.32 6.02 7.90
CA ILE A 104 -11.14 6.35 6.48
C ILE A 104 -12.07 5.54 5.58
N LEU A 105 -12.00 4.21 5.65
CA LEU A 105 -12.72 3.31 4.75
C LEU A 105 -14.19 3.06 5.17
N GLY A 106 -14.58 3.49 6.36
CA GLY A 106 -15.89 3.20 6.94
C GLY A 106 -15.95 1.82 7.59
N THR A 107 -17.12 1.43 8.06
CA THR A 107 -17.29 0.10 8.67
C THR A 107 -17.31 -0.99 7.60
N PRO A 108 -16.49 -2.05 7.70
CA PRO A 108 -16.53 -3.15 6.74
C PRO A 108 -17.89 -3.86 6.79
N THR A 109 -18.38 -4.22 5.62
CA THR A 109 -19.57 -5.05 5.44
C THR A 109 -19.33 -6.47 5.97
N ARG A 110 -20.42 -7.23 6.16
CA ARG A 110 -20.31 -8.63 6.63
C ARG A 110 -19.57 -9.51 5.61
N GLU A 111 -19.77 -9.23 4.34
CA GLU A 111 -19.13 -9.88 3.21
C GLU A 111 -17.62 -9.61 3.22
N GLU A 112 -17.21 -8.36 3.42
CA GLU A 112 -15.80 -7.99 3.54
C GLU A 112 -15.12 -8.63 4.76
N ILE A 113 -15.79 -8.67 5.93
CA ILE A 113 -15.25 -9.35 7.12
C ILE A 113 -15.02 -10.83 6.83
N ARG A 114 -15.94 -11.49 6.11
CA ARG A 114 -15.78 -12.90 5.70
C ARG A 114 -14.62 -13.09 4.75
N CYS A 115 -14.38 -12.15 3.82
CA CYS A 115 -13.21 -12.18 2.94
C CYS A 115 -11.89 -11.98 3.70
N ILE A 116 -11.90 -11.15 4.75
CA ILE A 116 -10.73 -10.86 5.58
C ILE A 116 -10.35 -12.08 6.45
N ASN A 117 -11.32 -12.65 7.15
CA ASN A 117 -11.13 -13.86 7.94
C ASN A 117 -12.48 -14.62 8.10
N PRO A 118 -12.69 -15.74 7.39
CA PRO A 118 -13.93 -16.51 7.46
C PRO A 118 -14.28 -17.03 8.86
N ASN A 119 -13.26 -17.25 9.70
CA ASN A 119 -13.42 -17.76 11.06
C ASN A 119 -13.78 -16.67 12.08
N TYR A 120 -13.83 -15.41 11.65
CA TYR A 120 -14.10 -14.28 12.52
C TYR A 120 -15.61 -14.03 12.63
N SER A 121 -16.20 -14.44 13.75
CA SER A 121 -17.65 -14.39 13.98
C SER A 121 -18.14 -13.22 14.82
N GLU A 122 -17.24 -12.49 15.49
CA GLU A 122 -17.63 -11.58 16.56
C GLU A 122 -16.85 -10.27 16.52
N PHE A 123 -17.43 -9.21 15.97
CA PHE A 123 -17.22 -7.83 16.44
C PHE A 123 -18.36 -6.96 15.91
N LYS A 124 -18.97 -6.16 16.79
CA LYS A 124 -19.91 -5.12 16.38
C LYS A 124 -19.14 -3.82 16.26
N PHE A 125 -18.91 -3.38 15.03
CA PHE A 125 -18.35 -2.07 14.78
C PHE A 125 -19.45 -1.01 14.91
N PRO A 126 -19.15 0.17 15.47
CA PRO A 126 -20.02 1.33 15.26
C PRO A 126 -20.13 1.57 13.74
N GLN A 127 -21.32 1.96 13.29
CA GLN A 127 -21.56 2.23 11.87
C GLN A 127 -20.97 3.60 11.52
N ILE A 128 -19.84 3.58 10.82
CA ILE A 128 -19.07 4.73 10.37
C ILE A 128 -19.13 4.75 8.85
N LYS A 129 -19.49 5.90 8.28
CA LYS A 129 -19.46 6.09 6.83
C LYS A 129 -18.03 6.32 6.38
N ALA A 130 -17.66 5.74 5.24
CA ALA A 130 -16.39 6.01 4.58
C ALA A 130 -16.20 7.52 4.39
N HIS A 131 -14.99 7.99 4.69
CA HIS A 131 -14.60 9.34 4.31
C HIS A 131 -14.27 9.33 2.82
N PRO A 132 -14.90 10.20 2.01
CA PRO A 132 -14.55 10.28 0.60
C PRO A 132 -13.06 10.62 0.44
N TRP A 133 -12.35 9.89 -0.41
CA TRP A 133 -10.91 10.05 -0.59
C TRP A 133 -10.47 11.49 -0.90
N HIS A 134 -11.28 12.25 -1.64
CA HIS A 134 -11.02 13.66 -1.94
C HIS A 134 -11.06 14.60 -0.70
N LYS A 135 -11.54 14.11 0.45
CA LYS A 135 -11.46 14.80 1.75
C LYS A 135 -10.28 14.35 2.59
N VAL A 136 -9.77 13.13 2.34
CA VAL A 136 -8.56 12.59 2.97
C VAL A 136 -7.34 13.27 2.37
N PHE A 137 -7.30 13.34 1.04
CA PHE A 137 -6.23 13.97 0.28
C PHE A 137 -6.55 15.43 -0.05
N ASN A 138 -5.49 16.23 -0.25
CA ASN A 138 -5.65 17.62 -0.70
C ASN A 138 -6.34 17.66 -2.08
N LYS A 139 -7.26 18.60 -2.32
CA LYS A 139 -7.92 18.80 -3.62
C LYS A 139 -6.95 19.05 -4.78
N ARG A 140 -5.71 19.42 -4.49
CA ARG A 140 -4.63 19.59 -5.49
C ARG A 140 -3.96 18.28 -5.92
N MET A 141 -4.25 17.16 -5.24
CA MET A 141 -3.70 15.87 -5.61
C MET A 141 -4.27 15.40 -6.95
N PRO A 142 -3.45 14.79 -7.83
CA PRO A 142 -3.92 14.14 -9.05
C PRO A 142 -4.99 13.11 -8.73
N ALA A 143 -6.06 13.06 -9.53
CA ALA A 143 -7.17 12.15 -9.31
C ALA A 143 -6.71 10.69 -9.44
N GLU A 144 -5.79 10.43 -10.37
CA GLU A 144 -5.20 9.14 -10.68
C GLU A 144 -4.36 8.60 -9.50
N ALA A 145 -3.71 9.49 -8.74
CA ALA A 145 -2.96 9.09 -7.53
C ALA A 145 -3.92 8.57 -6.45
N VAL A 146 -5.02 9.30 -6.24
CA VAL A 146 -6.06 8.95 -5.27
C VAL A 146 -6.79 7.67 -5.69
N ASP A 147 -7.03 7.51 -6.98
CA ASP A 147 -7.66 6.32 -7.56
C ASP A 147 -6.80 5.07 -7.31
N LEU A 148 -5.49 5.15 -7.59
CA LEU A 148 -4.55 4.06 -7.32
C LEU A 148 -4.53 3.65 -5.85
N VAL A 149 -4.48 4.62 -4.93
CA VAL A 149 -4.58 4.35 -3.48
C VAL A 149 -5.88 3.61 -3.18
N SER A 150 -7.00 4.03 -3.76
CA SER A 150 -8.29 3.40 -3.53
C SER A 150 -8.34 1.96 -4.05
N MET A 151 -7.65 1.64 -5.16
CA MET A 151 -7.55 0.28 -5.70
C MET A 151 -6.66 -0.62 -4.84
N LEU A 152 -5.64 -0.07 -4.17
CA LEU A 152 -4.76 -0.81 -3.27
C LEU A 152 -5.39 -1.03 -1.89
N LEU A 153 -6.09 -0.04 -1.34
CA LEU A 153 -6.65 -0.05 0.01
C LEU A 153 -8.10 -0.56 0.05
N GLN A 154 -8.27 -1.81 -0.37
CA GLN A 154 -9.54 -2.53 -0.31
C GLN A 154 -9.59 -3.49 0.89
N TYR A 155 -10.76 -3.59 1.53
CA TYR A 155 -10.99 -4.53 2.62
C TYR A 155 -10.83 -5.98 2.17
N SER A 156 -11.48 -6.34 1.06
CA SER A 156 -11.39 -7.68 0.50
C SER A 156 -10.04 -7.84 -0.22
N PRO A 157 -9.17 -8.79 0.20
CA PRO A 157 -7.84 -8.95 -0.39
C PRO A 157 -7.88 -9.20 -1.91
N ASN A 158 -8.89 -9.94 -2.38
CA ASN A 158 -9.07 -10.28 -3.79
C ASN A 158 -9.54 -9.11 -4.68
N LEU A 159 -9.92 -7.98 -4.08
CA LEU A 159 -10.30 -6.77 -4.82
C LEU A 159 -9.15 -5.77 -4.93
N ARG A 160 -8.01 -6.03 -4.27
CA ARG A 160 -6.81 -5.21 -4.42
C ARG A 160 -6.21 -5.48 -5.79
N CYS A 161 -5.80 -4.43 -6.49
CA CYS A 161 -5.08 -4.62 -7.74
C CYS A 161 -3.75 -5.34 -7.52
N THR A 162 -3.32 -6.10 -8.52
CA THR A 162 -2.01 -6.76 -8.51
C THR A 162 -0.88 -5.76 -8.72
N ALA A 163 0.37 -6.18 -8.46
CA ALA A 163 1.53 -5.34 -8.71
C ALA A 163 1.63 -4.91 -10.18
N LEU A 164 1.36 -5.82 -11.12
CA LEU A 164 1.41 -5.53 -12.55
C LEU A 164 0.28 -4.58 -12.98
N GLU A 165 -0.94 -4.79 -12.46
CA GLU A 165 -2.06 -3.87 -12.68
C GLU A 165 -1.76 -2.46 -12.13
N ALA A 166 -1.15 -2.38 -10.95
CA ALA A 166 -0.71 -1.12 -10.36
C ALA A 166 0.36 -0.44 -11.22
N CYS A 167 1.37 -1.17 -11.71
CA CYS A 167 2.37 -0.63 -12.63
C CYS A 167 1.76 -0.13 -13.95
N ALA A 168 0.68 -0.77 -14.41
CA ALA A 168 -0.04 -0.38 -15.61
C ALA A 168 -1.02 0.78 -15.40
N HIS A 169 -1.22 1.25 -14.16
CA HIS A 169 -2.20 2.28 -13.82
C HIS A 169 -1.88 3.66 -14.45
N PRO A 170 -2.91 4.46 -14.86
CA PRO A 170 -2.73 5.78 -15.48
C PRO A 170 -1.90 6.78 -14.66
N PHE A 171 -1.84 6.60 -13.34
CA PHE A 171 -0.97 7.39 -12.46
C PHE A 171 0.50 7.38 -12.91
N PHE A 172 0.94 6.32 -13.58
CA PHE A 172 2.31 6.16 -14.09
C PHE A 172 2.44 6.45 -15.60
N ASP A 173 1.45 7.04 -16.26
CA ASP A 173 1.51 7.31 -17.71
C ASP A 173 2.62 8.30 -18.06
N ASP A 174 2.84 9.33 -17.24
CA ASP A 174 3.94 10.29 -17.42
C ASP A 174 5.32 9.58 -17.48
N LEU A 175 5.50 8.44 -16.81
CA LEU A 175 6.75 7.67 -16.84
C LEU A 175 6.99 6.93 -18.16
N ARG A 176 5.93 6.76 -18.97
CA ARG A 176 5.96 6.08 -20.28
C ARG A 176 6.21 7.05 -21.42
N GLU A 177 6.08 8.34 -21.17
CA GLU A 177 6.37 9.37 -22.16
C GLU A 177 7.87 9.41 -22.47
N PRO A 178 8.29 9.26 -23.75
CA PRO A 178 9.70 9.22 -24.12
C PRO A 178 10.49 10.48 -23.75
N THR A 179 9.79 11.60 -23.54
CA THR A 179 10.38 12.89 -23.17
C THR A 179 10.56 13.07 -21.67
N THR A 180 10.05 12.16 -20.84
CA THR A 180 10.12 12.31 -19.38
C THR A 180 11.55 12.09 -18.87
N SER A 181 11.97 13.00 -18.00
CA SER A 181 13.27 12.97 -17.34
C SER A 181 13.09 13.23 -15.85
N LEU A 182 14.10 12.85 -15.07
CA LEU A 182 14.18 13.22 -13.66
C LEU A 182 14.20 14.75 -13.49
N PRO A 183 13.81 15.29 -12.32
CA PRO A 183 13.84 16.73 -12.05
C PRO A 183 15.23 17.37 -12.20
N ASN A 184 16.29 16.57 -12.03
CA ASN A 184 17.68 16.98 -12.25
C ASN A 184 18.13 16.91 -13.72
N GLY A 185 17.21 16.66 -14.66
CA GLY A 185 17.46 16.56 -16.10
C GLY A 185 18.07 15.23 -16.57
N ARG A 186 18.32 14.27 -15.67
CA ARG A 186 18.85 12.96 -16.03
C ARG A 186 17.76 12.04 -16.59
N PRO A 187 18.12 11.02 -17.39
CA PRO A 187 17.16 10.01 -17.82
C PRO A 187 16.59 9.25 -16.62
N LEU A 188 15.37 8.73 -16.79
CA LEU A 188 14.77 7.78 -15.85
C LEU A 188 15.64 6.51 -15.76
N PRO A 189 15.62 5.79 -14.62
CA PRO A 189 16.19 4.45 -14.55
C PRO A 189 15.44 3.47 -15.50
N PRO A 190 15.97 2.26 -15.75
CA PRO A 190 15.24 1.27 -16.56
C PRO A 190 13.88 0.93 -15.91
N LEU A 191 12.77 1.19 -16.61
CA LEU A 191 11.40 0.94 -16.12
C LEU A 191 10.66 -0.16 -16.90
N PHE A 192 11.04 -0.42 -18.15
CA PHE A 192 10.29 -1.28 -19.09
C PHE A 192 11.05 -2.54 -19.51
N ASN A 193 12.09 -2.91 -18.78
CA ASN A 193 12.89 -4.12 -19.00
C ASN A 193 12.26 -5.35 -18.31
N PHE A 194 10.96 -5.57 -18.54
CA PHE A 194 10.24 -6.72 -18.00
C PHE A 194 10.80 -8.04 -18.54
N THR A 195 10.90 -9.04 -17.67
CA THR A 195 11.24 -10.41 -18.06
C THR A 195 9.97 -11.23 -18.22
N PRO A 196 9.98 -12.32 -19.02
CA PRO A 196 8.80 -13.18 -19.17
C PRO A 196 8.24 -13.71 -17.84
N GLN A 197 9.09 -13.88 -16.82
CA GLN A 197 8.69 -14.30 -15.48
C GLN A 197 7.84 -13.22 -14.78
N CYS A 198 8.11 -11.94 -15.00
CA CYS A 198 7.36 -10.82 -14.42
C CYS A 198 5.92 -10.70 -14.97
N GLU A 199 5.67 -11.19 -16.19
CA GLU A 199 4.37 -11.13 -16.85
C GLU A 199 3.43 -12.29 -16.46
N SER A 200 3.97 -13.28 -15.72
CA SER A 200 3.28 -14.54 -15.38
C SER A 200 2.74 -14.63 -13.95
N THR A 201 2.95 -13.56 -13.16
CA THR A 201 2.57 -13.41 -11.74
C THR A 201 1.53 -12.31 -11.57
#